data_AF-A0AAD9GJX2-F1
#
_entry.id   AF-A0AAD9GJX2-F1
#
_cell.length_a   1.000
_cell.length_b   1.000
_cell.length_c   1.000
_cell.angle_alpha   90.00
_cell.angle_beta   90.00
_cell.angle_gamma   90.00
#
_symmetry.space_group_name_H-M   'P 1'
#
loop_
_entity.id
_entity.type
_entity.pdbx_description
1 polymer ?
#
loop_
_entity_poly.entity_id
_entity_poly.type
_entity_poly.pdbx_seq_one_letter_code
_entity_poly.pdbx_strand_id
1 'polypeptide(L)'
;MGRRGKFKCSKLRLLAEMFASDHLDQEDEEQDDEGLYGGKFDFVPRNRASRPRNSEGEHSMFRLRACISCRLIMSEDQMDGDRRRTLDCTSSNFSGLISVMDPQKSWAARFNNLGDVIPGCYAISVVGELPESINDEDHR
;
A
#
# COMPACT_ATOMS: atom_id res chain seq x y z
N MET A 1 16.86 -22.27 28.58
CA MET A 1 15.40 -22.51 28.44
C MET A 1 14.69 -21.18 28.64
N GLY A 2 14.59 -20.33 27.60
CA GLY A 2 14.07 -18.96 27.69
C GLY A 2 12.92 -18.74 26.71
N ARG A 3 11.82 -18.16 27.19
CA ARG A 3 10.54 -18.01 26.48
C ARG A 3 10.70 -17.01 25.32
N ARG A 4 10.46 -17.46 24.08
CA ARG A 4 10.42 -16.60 22.88
C ARG A 4 9.11 -15.78 22.91
N GLY A 5 9.21 -14.47 23.08
CA GLY A 5 8.11 -13.54 22.84
C GLY A 5 7.79 -13.51 21.36
N LYS A 6 6.71 -14.18 20.95
CA LYS A 6 6.20 -14.13 19.59
C LYS A 6 5.37 -12.86 19.44
N PHE A 7 5.82 -11.90 18.63
CA PHE A 7 4.92 -10.88 18.08
C PHE A 7 3.91 -11.61 17.20
N LYS A 8 2.71 -11.82 17.75
CA LYS A 8 1.59 -12.39 17.03
C LYS A 8 0.85 -11.23 16.37
N CYS A 9 1.13 -11.00 15.09
CA CYS A 9 0.14 -10.37 14.23
C CYS A 9 -1.06 -11.33 14.14
N SER A 10 -2.17 -10.93 14.75
CA SER A 10 -3.40 -11.72 14.87
C SER A 10 -3.94 -12.06 13.49
N LYS A 11 -3.65 -13.28 13.04
CA LYS A 11 -4.23 -13.90 11.86
C LYS A 11 -5.67 -14.33 12.18
N LEU A 12 -6.56 -14.13 11.20
CA LEU A 12 -7.92 -14.67 11.01
C LEU A 12 -9.12 -13.83 11.49
N ARG A 13 -9.63 -13.00 10.57
CA ARG A 13 -10.99 -13.06 9.98
C ARG A 13 -11.24 -11.73 9.27
N LEU A 14 -10.99 -11.64 7.96
CA LEU A 14 -11.48 -10.52 7.12
C LEU A 14 -11.26 -10.82 5.62
N LEU A 15 -11.33 -12.08 5.20
CA LEU A 15 -11.02 -12.46 3.81
C LEU A 15 -12.26 -12.75 2.94
N ALA A 16 -13.49 -12.62 3.49
CA ALA A 16 -14.71 -13.07 2.81
C ALA A 16 -15.66 -11.94 2.37
N GLU A 17 -15.51 -10.70 2.86
CA GLU A 17 -16.50 -9.63 2.56
C GLU A 17 -16.05 -8.67 1.46
N MET A 18 -14.83 -8.81 0.95
CA MET A 18 -14.27 -7.89 -0.05
C MET A 18 -14.76 -8.17 -1.49
N PHE A 19 -15.49 -9.28 -1.73
CA PHE A 19 -15.87 -9.73 -3.08
C PHE A 19 -17.38 -9.91 -3.29
N ALA A 20 -18.24 -9.47 -2.36
CA ALA A 20 -19.68 -9.75 -2.42
C ALA A 20 -20.54 -8.61 -2.97
N SER A 21 -19.95 -7.47 -3.35
CA SER A 21 -20.70 -6.30 -3.82
C SER A 21 -20.45 -6.03 -5.30
N ASP A 22 -20.74 -7.02 -6.15
CA ASP A 22 -20.96 -6.81 -7.58
C ASP A 22 -22.29 -7.49 -7.95
N HIS A 23 -23.35 -6.68 -8.08
CA HIS A 23 -24.51 -7.05 -8.88
C HIS A 23 -25.01 -5.81 -9.62
N LEU A 24 -25.22 -6.01 -10.91
CA LEU A 24 -25.32 -5.04 -11.99
C LEU A 24 -26.77 -4.57 -12.24
N ASP A 25 -26.86 -3.64 -13.19
CA ASP A 25 -28.02 -3.16 -13.99
C ASP A 25 -28.64 -1.84 -13.48
N GLN A 26 -29.03 -0.85 -14.28
CA GLN A 26 -28.96 -0.45 -15.72
C GLN A 26 -29.60 0.97 -15.74
N GLU A 27 -29.18 1.97 -16.52
CA GLU A 27 -29.56 2.22 -17.93
C GLU A 27 -28.57 3.21 -18.56
N ASP A 28 -28.15 2.88 -19.79
CA ASP A 28 -27.23 3.61 -20.65
C ASP A 28 -27.97 4.74 -21.40
N GLU A 29 -27.41 5.96 -21.40
CA GLU A 29 -27.70 6.94 -22.45
C GLU A 29 -26.54 6.96 -23.45
N GLU A 30 -26.78 6.41 -24.64
CA GLU A 30 -25.90 6.47 -25.80
C GLU A 30 -25.72 7.91 -26.29
N GLN A 31 -24.49 8.30 -26.57
CA GLN A 31 -24.23 9.42 -27.46
C GLN A 31 -23.03 9.11 -28.34
N ASP A 32 -23.35 8.77 -29.59
CA ASP A 32 -22.45 8.47 -30.69
C ASP A 32 -21.69 9.73 -31.12
N ASP A 33 -20.38 9.63 -31.34
CA ASP A 33 -19.71 10.51 -32.30
C ASP A 33 -18.51 9.79 -32.94
N GLU A 34 -18.72 9.39 -34.20
CA GLU A 34 -17.79 8.73 -35.11
C GLU A 34 -16.71 9.72 -35.60
N GLY A 35 -15.46 9.48 -35.21
CA GLY A 35 -14.30 10.34 -35.50
C GLY A 35 -13.07 9.60 -36.03
N LEU A 36 -13.25 8.86 -37.13
CA LEU A 36 -12.32 8.54 -38.23
C LEU A 36 -10.78 8.64 -38.02
N TYR A 37 -10.14 7.46 -37.96
CA TYR A 37 -8.79 7.08 -38.45
C TYR A 37 -7.59 8.02 -38.18
N GLY A 38 -6.86 7.75 -37.10
CA GLY A 38 -5.48 8.22 -36.89
C GLY A 38 -4.54 7.08 -36.48
N GLY A 39 -3.61 6.70 -37.37
CA GLY A 39 -2.32 6.05 -37.05
C GLY A 39 -2.32 4.57 -36.63
N LYS A 40 -1.77 3.69 -37.47
CA LYS A 40 -1.71 2.22 -37.26
C LYS A 40 -0.83 1.75 -36.06
N PHE A 41 -0.07 2.62 -35.38
CA PHE A 41 0.70 2.23 -34.19
C PHE A 41 0.99 3.42 -33.25
N ASP A 42 -0.02 3.93 -32.54
CA ASP A 42 0.18 4.83 -31.40
C ASP A 42 -0.51 4.23 -30.15
N PHE A 43 0.26 3.56 -29.28
CA PHE A 43 -0.22 2.91 -28.04
C PHE A 43 -0.29 3.87 -26.84
N VAL A 44 -0.34 5.20 -27.07
CA VAL A 44 -0.37 6.22 -26.01
C VAL A 44 -1.44 7.28 -26.32
N PRO A 45 -2.57 7.31 -25.59
CA PRO A 45 -3.56 8.36 -25.74
C PRO A 45 -2.99 9.72 -25.26
N ARG A 46 -2.62 10.60 -26.20
CA ARG A 46 -2.40 12.03 -25.96
C ARG A 46 -3.73 12.77 -26.04
N ASN A 47 -4.42 12.87 -24.92
CA ASN A 47 -5.22 14.02 -24.45
C ASN A 47 -6.23 13.56 -23.39
N ARG A 48 -5.76 13.39 -22.15
CA ARG A 48 -6.67 13.50 -21.00
C ARG A 48 -6.85 15.00 -20.74
N ALA A 49 -7.74 15.64 -21.51
CA ALA A 49 -8.32 16.91 -21.08
C ALA A 49 -8.76 16.72 -19.63
N SER A 50 -8.25 17.57 -18.75
CA SER A 50 -8.42 17.49 -17.31
C SER A 50 -9.91 17.48 -16.96
N ARG A 51 -10.48 16.30 -16.69
CA ARG A 51 -11.75 16.22 -15.98
C ARG A 51 -11.56 16.98 -14.67
N PRO A 52 -12.32 18.06 -14.39
CA PRO A 52 -12.30 18.65 -13.07
C PRO A 52 -12.81 17.56 -12.12
N ARG A 53 -11.97 17.18 -11.16
CA ARG A 53 -12.40 16.32 -10.05
C ARG A 53 -13.36 17.13 -9.20
N ASN A 54 -14.65 17.10 -9.53
CA ASN A 54 -15.67 17.52 -8.60
C ASN A 54 -15.87 16.36 -7.62
N SER A 55 -15.09 16.38 -6.55
CA SER A 55 -15.22 15.43 -5.45
C SER A 55 -14.94 16.18 -4.15
N GLU A 56 -15.89 17.02 -3.74
CA GLU A 56 -16.08 17.37 -2.33
C GLU A 56 -16.74 16.18 -1.60
N GLY A 57 -16.15 15.00 -1.73
CA GLY A 57 -16.20 14.03 -0.66
C GLY A 57 -15.01 14.39 0.22
N GLU A 58 -15.23 14.50 1.53
CA GLU A 58 -14.16 14.55 2.50
C GLU A 58 -13.34 13.27 2.29
N HIS A 59 -12.32 13.33 1.42
CA HIS A 59 -11.35 12.26 1.26
C HIS A 59 -10.70 12.19 2.62
N SER A 60 -11.23 11.32 3.48
CA SER A 60 -10.54 10.80 4.66
C SER A 60 -9.26 10.20 4.12
N MET A 61 -8.26 11.06 3.95
CA MET A 61 -6.98 10.74 3.38
C MET A 61 -6.39 9.77 4.38
N PHE A 62 -6.48 8.47 4.06
CA PHE A 62 -5.94 7.42 4.89
C PHE A 62 -4.49 7.81 5.18
N ARG A 63 -4.19 8.12 6.45
CA ARG A 63 -2.87 8.61 6.87
C ARG A 63 -1.89 7.44 6.85
N LEU A 64 -1.41 7.13 5.66
CA LEU A 64 -0.45 6.05 5.46
C LEU A 64 0.89 6.43 6.06
N ARG A 65 1.48 5.47 6.76
CA ARG A 65 2.83 5.57 7.31
C ARG A 65 3.58 4.28 6.99
N ALA A 66 4.88 4.42 6.73
CA ALA A 66 5.79 3.30 6.54
C ALA A 66 6.62 3.07 7.80
N CYS A 67 6.76 1.83 8.23
CA CYS A 67 7.69 1.48 9.31
C CYS A 67 9.14 1.73 8.89
N ILE A 68 9.93 2.35 9.77
CA ILE A 68 11.34 2.69 9.47
C ILE A 68 12.20 1.43 9.39
N SER A 69 11.94 0.39 10.21
CA SER A 69 12.72 -0.84 10.21
C SER A 69 12.33 -1.81 9.08
N CYS A 70 11.05 -2.13 8.94
CA CYS A 70 10.58 -3.17 8.01
C CYS A 70 9.91 -2.63 6.73
N ARG A 71 9.77 -1.30 6.58
CA ARG A 71 9.17 -0.61 5.42
C ARG A 71 7.70 -0.95 5.13
N LEU A 72 7.02 -1.68 6.01
CA LEU A 72 5.61 -2.01 5.85
C LEU A 72 4.75 -0.74 5.89
N ILE A 73 3.82 -0.60 4.95
CA ILE A 73 2.89 0.53 4.86
C ILE A 73 1.53 0.12 5.40
N MET A 74 1.01 0.87 6.36
CA MET A 74 -0.34 0.74 6.89
C MET A 74 -0.92 2.13 7.24
N SER A 75 -2.22 2.22 7.54
CA SER A 75 -2.77 3.46 8.09
C SER A 75 -2.34 3.65 9.56
N GLU A 76 -2.31 4.91 10.01
CA GLU A 76 -1.99 5.26 11.41
C GLU A 76 -2.82 4.47 12.44
N ASP A 77 -4.11 4.23 12.15
CA ASP A 77 -5.03 3.48 13.04
C ASP A 77 -4.79 1.96 13.03
N GLN A 78 -4.14 1.43 11.99
CA GLN A 78 -3.83 0.01 11.86
C GLN A 78 -2.46 -0.36 12.44
N MET A 79 -1.57 0.63 12.58
CA MET A 79 -0.32 0.46 13.32
C MET A 79 -0.63 0.32 14.81
N ASP A 80 0.25 -0.37 15.54
CA ASP A 80 0.05 -0.81 16.93
C ASP A 80 -0.70 0.22 17.80
N GLY A 81 -1.59 -0.26 18.67
CA GLY A 81 -2.60 0.55 19.38
C GLY A 81 -2.04 1.65 20.30
N ASP A 82 -0.72 1.73 20.47
CA ASP A 82 -0.03 2.86 21.06
C ASP A 82 0.41 3.86 19.98
N ARG A 83 -0.38 4.93 19.82
CA ARG A 83 -0.14 6.00 18.84
C ARG A 83 1.26 6.62 18.98
N ARG A 84 1.79 6.76 20.20
CA ARG A 84 3.07 7.43 20.42
C ARG A 84 4.22 6.57 19.87
N ARG A 85 4.18 5.27 20.17
CA ARG A 85 5.14 4.30 19.63
C ARG A 85 5.06 4.21 18.09
N THR A 86 3.85 4.28 17.54
CA THR A 86 3.65 4.32 16.09
C THR A 86 4.35 5.53 15.46
N LEU A 87 4.21 6.73 16.04
CA LEU A 87 4.86 7.92 15.49
C LEU A 87 6.38 7.87 15.56
N ASP A 88 6.96 7.28 16.60
CA ASP A 88 8.41 7.17 16.78
C ASP A 88 9.05 6.15 15.83
N CYS A 89 8.33 5.08 15.46
CA CYS A 89 8.86 3.98 14.64
C CYS A 89 8.45 4.03 13.16
N THR A 90 7.64 5.01 12.76
CA THR A 90 7.08 5.10 11.41
C THR A 90 7.23 6.49 10.84
N SER A 91 7.31 6.60 9.52
CA SER A 91 7.41 7.87 8.81
C SER A 91 6.31 7.99 7.76
N SER A 92 5.72 9.17 7.66
CA SER A 92 4.87 9.54 6.52
C SER A 92 5.69 9.94 5.29
N ASN A 93 7.00 10.15 5.43
CA ASN A 93 7.90 10.49 4.34
C ASN A 93 8.53 9.21 3.76
N PHE A 94 7.79 8.53 2.92
CA PHE A 94 8.27 7.36 2.18
C PHE A 94 8.02 7.55 0.68
N SER A 95 8.81 6.85 -0.13
CA SER A 95 8.74 6.91 -1.59
C SER A 95 8.64 5.52 -2.19
N GLY A 96 7.79 5.41 -3.21
CA GLY A 96 7.48 4.16 -3.89
C GLY A 96 6.60 3.24 -3.05
N LEU A 97 5.76 2.48 -3.74
CA LEU A 97 4.91 1.44 -3.14
C LEU A 97 5.11 0.16 -3.94
N ILE A 98 5.41 -0.92 -3.24
CA ILE A 98 5.50 -2.26 -3.81
C ILE A 98 4.54 -3.18 -3.07
N SER A 99 3.64 -3.84 -3.81
CA SER A 99 2.79 -4.89 -3.27
C SER A 99 3.46 -6.25 -3.53
N VAL A 100 3.77 -6.97 -2.46
CA VAL A 100 4.45 -8.25 -2.50
C VAL A 100 3.44 -9.35 -2.18
N MET A 101 3.19 -10.25 -3.13
CA MET A 101 2.32 -11.42 -2.94
C MET A 101 3.11 -12.69 -2.59
N ASP A 102 4.23 -12.93 -3.28
CA ASP A 102 5.14 -14.05 -3.04
C ASP A 102 6.60 -13.52 -2.96
N PRO A 103 7.08 -13.24 -1.74
CA PRO A 103 8.42 -12.70 -1.47
C PRO A 103 9.57 -13.55 -2.03
N GLN A 104 9.45 -14.88 -1.98
CA GLN A 104 10.52 -15.81 -2.35
C GLN A 104 10.66 -15.94 -3.86
N LYS A 105 9.55 -15.86 -4.61
CA LYS A 105 9.56 -15.98 -6.07
C LYS A 105 9.73 -14.65 -6.80
N SER A 106 9.45 -13.52 -6.15
CA SER A 106 9.50 -12.21 -6.78
C SER A 106 10.93 -11.66 -6.86
N TRP A 107 11.43 -11.43 -8.08
CA TRP A 107 12.68 -10.69 -8.29
C TRP A 107 12.61 -9.28 -7.71
N ALA A 108 11.48 -8.57 -7.90
CA ALA A 108 11.31 -7.21 -7.39
C ALA A 108 11.36 -7.16 -5.86
N ALA A 109 10.80 -8.17 -5.17
CA ALA A 109 10.88 -8.26 -3.71
C ALA A 109 12.34 -8.48 -3.27
N ARG A 110 13.03 -9.47 -3.87
CA ARG A 110 14.43 -9.76 -3.57
C ARG A 110 15.37 -8.60 -3.85
N PHE A 111 15.19 -7.90 -4.96
CA PHE A 111 15.99 -6.71 -5.34
C PHE A 111 15.85 -5.58 -4.31
N ASN A 112 14.69 -5.49 -3.64
CA ASN A 112 14.44 -4.51 -2.59
C ASN A 112 14.72 -5.06 -1.17
N ASN A 113 15.40 -6.21 -1.02
CA ASN A 113 15.63 -6.88 0.27
C ASN A 113 14.33 -7.25 1.03
N LEU A 114 13.26 -7.54 0.31
CA LEU A 114 11.96 -7.99 0.83
C LEU A 114 11.75 -9.49 0.58
N GLY A 115 12.81 -10.29 0.63
CA GLY A 115 12.74 -11.73 0.36
C GLY A 115 12.04 -12.52 1.48
N ASP A 116 12.28 -12.16 2.75
CA ASP A 116 11.84 -12.93 3.92
C ASP A 116 10.72 -12.25 4.70
N VAL A 117 9.94 -11.40 4.04
CA VAL A 117 8.80 -10.69 4.63
C VAL A 117 7.48 -11.44 4.44
N ILE A 118 6.40 -10.98 5.06
CA ILE A 118 5.06 -11.49 4.77
C ILE A 118 4.43 -10.77 3.56
N PRO A 119 3.47 -11.36 2.84
CA PRO A 119 2.76 -10.66 1.78
C PRO A 119 2.08 -9.38 2.28
N GLY A 120 2.20 -8.28 1.54
CA GLY A 120 1.72 -6.96 1.94
C GLY A 120 2.26 -5.81 1.09
N CYS A 121 1.95 -4.57 1.48
CA CYS A 121 2.43 -3.35 0.82
C CYS A 121 3.62 -2.75 1.56
N TYR A 122 4.72 -2.53 0.85
CA TYR A 122 5.96 -2.00 1.40
C TYR A 122 6.39 -0.74 0.66
N ALA A 123 7.17 0.11 1.33
CA ALA A 123 7.82 1.25 0.73
C ALA A 123 9.15 0.84 0.06
N ILE A 124 9.50 1.49 -1.04
CA ILE A 124 10.82 1.31 -1.67
C ILE A 124 11.89 2.01 -0.81
N SER A 125 11.59 3.22 -0.35
CA SER A 125 12.47 4.00 0.54
C SER A 125 11.65 4.70 1.63
N VAL A 126 12.20 4.76 2.83
CA VAL A 126 11.59 5.42 4.00
C VAL A 126 12.61 6.39 4.58
N VAL A 127 12.22 7.63 4.81
CA VAL A 127 13.06 8.65 5.44
C VAL A 127 12.68 8.75 6.91
N GLY A 128 13.60 8.42 7.80
CA GLY A 128 13.43 8.50 9.24
C GLY A 128 14.57 7.79 9.96
N GLU A 129 14.77 8.11 11.24
CA GLU A 129 15.75 7.48 12.09
C GLU A 129 15.02 6.89 13.30
N LEU A 130 15.31 5.63 13.60
CA LEU A 130 14.71 4.95 14.74
C LEU A 130 15.49 5.34 16.02
N PRO A 131 14.81 5.62 17.14
CA PRO A 131 15.51 5.91 18.39
C PRO A 131 16.37 4.73 18.87
N GLU A 132 17.51 5.03 19.50
CA GLU A 132 18.51 4.03 19.95
C GLU A 132 17.89 2.93 20.83
N SER A 133 16.92 3.28 21.68
CA SER A 133 16.23 2.35 22.57
C SER A 133 15.47 1.21 21.87
N ILE A 134 15.24 1.32 20.56
CA ILE A 134 14.48 0.34 19.76
C ILE A 134 15.42 -0.41 18.79
N ASN A 135 16.53 0.20 18.36
CA ASN A 135 17.47 -0.41 17.41
C ASN A 135 18.23 -1.62 17.99
N ASP A 136 18.45 -1.66 19.31
CA ASP A 136 19.23 -2.72 19.97
C ASP A 136 18.54 -4.09 19.98
N GLU A 137 17.22 -4.13 19.79
CA GLU A 137 16.44 -5.37 19.90
C GLU A 137 16.36 -6.18 18.58
N ASP A 138 16.62 -5.56 17.43
CA ASP A 138 16.34 -6.14 16.09
C ASP A 138 17.57 -6.73 15.36
N HIS A 139 18.78 -6.61 15.93
CA HIS A 139 20.03 -7.10 15.31
C HIS A 139 20.45 -8.52 15.75
N ARG A 140 19.50 -9.39 16.18
CA ARG A 140 19.84 -10.71 16.74
C ARG A 140 19.06 -11.89 16.14
#